data_AF-A0A357Y3S2-F1
#
_entry.id   AF-A0A357Y3S2-F1
#
_cell.length_a   1.000
_cell.length_b   1.000
_cell.length_c   1.000
_cell.angle_alpha   90.00
_cell.angle_beta   90.00
_cell.angle_gamma   90.00
#
_symmetry.space_group_name_H-M   'P 1'
#
loop_
_entity.id
_entity.type
_entity.pdbx_description
1 polymer ?
#
loop_
_entity_poly.entity_id
_entity_poly.type
_entity_poly.pdbx_seq_one_letter_code
_entity_poly.pdbx_strand_id
1 'polypeptide(L)' 'MNDNESKQPTPDNPYADIIDLPHHRSTHHPPLPMSSRAAQFGAFAALSGYGELTEETAKQVTAENDK' A
#
# COMPACT_ATOMS: atom_id res chain seq x y z
N MET A 1 21.34 -8.74 -20.28
CA MET A 1 21.71 -7.86 -19.15
C MET A 1 21.05 -8.48 -17.94
N ASN A 2 21.81 -8.79 -16.89
CA ASN A 2 21.25 -9.41 -15.70
C ASN A 2 21.07 -8.32 -14.65
N ASP A 3 19.85 -7.83 -14.47
CA ASP A 3 19.54 -6.70 -13.59
C ASP A 3 19.53 -7.08 -12.09
N ASN A 4 20.09 -8.25 -11.75
CA ASN A 4 20.34 -8.72 -10.39
C ASN A 4 21.79 -8.36 -9.98
N GLU A 5 22.11 -7.08 -10.08
CA GLU A 5 23.30 -6.51 -9.46
C GLU A 5 23.00 -6.35 -7.98
N SER A 6 23.85 -6.93 -7.11
CA SER A 6 23.59 -7.10 -5.68
C SER A 6 23.46 -5.76 -4.96
N LYS A 7 22.23 -5.25 -4.94
CA LYS A 7 21.89 -3.94 -4.39
C LYS A 7 22.21 -3.94 -2.90
N GLN A 8 23.29 -3.26 -2.54
CA GLN A 8 23.72 -3.13 -1.15
C GLN A 8 22.66 -2.34 -0.37
N PRO A 9 22.46 -2.62 0.94
CA PRO A 9 21.54 -1.84 1.75
C PRO A 9 22.00 -0.38 1.81
N THR A 10 21.14 0.52 1.36
CA THR A 10 21.35 1.98 1.42
C THR A 10 20.42 2.60 2.47
N PRO A 11 20.67 3.84 2.95
CA PRO A 11 19.74 4.51 3.87
C PRO A 11 18.30 4.57 3.33
N ASP A 12 18.14 4.76 2.02
CA ASP A 12 16.84 4.80 1.34
C ASP A 12 16.24 3.42 1.04
N ASN A 13 17.03 2.35 1.17
CA ASN A 13 16.61 0.96 0.94
C ASN A 13 17.40 -0.02 1.84
N PRO A 14 17.14 -0.04 3.16
CA PRO A 14 17.97 -0.76 4.13
C PRO A 14 17.80 -2.30 4.10
N TYR A 15 16.85 -2.81 3.31
CA TYR A 15 16.53 -4.25 3.20
C TYR A 15 16.83 -4.82 1.80
N ALA A 16 17.68 -4.14 1.04
CA ALA A 16 18.01 -4.47 -0.36
C ALA A 16 18.62 -5.88 -0.54
N ASP A 17 19.22 -6.41 0.53
CA ASP A 17 19.84 -7.73 0.64
C ASP A 17 18.82 -8.87 0.87
N ILE A 18 17.63 -8.56 1.39
CA ILE A 18 16.61 -9.56 1.75
C ILE A 18 15.28 -9.44 0.99
N ILE A 19 15.00 -8.30 0.35
CA ILE A 19 13.68 -7.99 -0.24
C ILE A 19 13.26 -8.96 -1.36
N ASP A 20 14.20 -9.46 -2.15
CA ASP A 20 13.96 -10.36 -3.28
C ASP A 20 14.13 -11.85 -2.92
N LEU A 21 14.39 -12.19 -1.65
CA LEU A 21 14.56 -13.58 -1.22
C LEU A 21 13.24 -14.37 -1.33
N PRO A 22 13.28 -15.69 -1.60
CA PRO A 22 12.08 -16.52 -1.66
C PRO A 22 11.25 -16.47 -0.37
N HIS A 23 10.06 -15.88 -0.45
CA HIS A 23 9.15 -15.72 0.68
C HIS A 23 8.15 -16.88 0.75
N HIS A 24 8.00 -17.48 1.93
CA HIS A 24 7.13 -18.62 2.15
C HIS A 24 5.66 -18.30 1.81
N ARG A 25 5.04 -19.13 0.98
CA ARG A 25 3.61 -19.12 0.69
C ARG A 25 3.01 -20.47 1.06
N SER A 26 1.99 -20.47 1.92
CA SER A 26 1.30 -21.69 2.31
C SER A 26 0.55 -22.28 1.10
N THR A 27 0.76 -23.57 0.85
CA THR A 27 0.06 -24.35 -0.18
C THR A 27 -1.35 -24.74 0.25
N HIS A 28 -1.58 -24.89 1.57
CA HIS A 28 -2.86 -25.30 2.14
C HIS A 28 -3.78 -24.12 2.49
N HIS A 29 -3.19 -22.96 2.83
CA HIS A 29 -3.90 -21.72 3.16
C HIS A 29 -3.43 -20.60 2.23
N PRO A 30 -3.91 -20.56 0.97
CA PRO A 30 -3.50 -19.54 0.02
C PRO A 30 -3.91 -18.13 0.50
N PRO A 31 -3.12 -17.08 0.21
CA PRO A 31 -3.48 -15.71 0.56
C PRO A 31 -4.81 -15.27 -0.05
N LEU A 32 -5.62 -14.54 0.72
CA LEU A 32 -6.92 -14.03 0.27
C LEU A 32 -6.75 -13.09 -0.94
N PRO A 33 -7.47 -13.28 -2.07
CA PRO A 33 -7.29 -12.48 -3.28
C PRO A 33 -7.74 -11.02 -3.09
N MET A 34 -7.21 -10.11 -3.90
CA MET A 34 -7.44 -8.65 -3.80
C MET A 34 -8.93 -8.27 -3.72
N SER A 35 -9.79 -8.89 -4.53
CA SER A 35 -11.23 -8.63 -4.54
C SER A 35 -11.91 -9.02 -3.21
N SER A 36 -11.55 -10.18 -2.65
CA SER A 36 -12.05 -10.61 -1.34
C SER A 36 -11.45 -9.79 -0.18
N ARG A 37 -10.25 -9.21 -0.34
CA ARG A 37 -9.72 -8.20 0.60
C ARG A 37 -10.55 -6.92 0.57
N ALA A 38 -10.96 -6.44 -0.61
CA ALA A 38 -11.80 -5.25 -0.73
C ALA A 38 -13.16 -5.39 -0.02
N ALA A 39 -13.74 -6.59 0.02
CA ALA A 39 -15.00 -6.85 0.72
C ALA A 39 -14.96 -6.54 2.24
N GLN A 40 -13.78 -6.54 2.87
CA GLN A 40 -13.62 -6.12 4.27
C GLN A 40 -14.01 -4.67 4.51
N PHE A 41 -13.86 -3.81 3.48
CA PHE A 41 -14.26 -2.40 3.51
C PHE A 41 -15.71 -2.17 3.09
N GLY A 42 -16.49 -3.23 2.81
CA GLY A 42 -17.89 -3.13 2.40
C GLY A 42 -18.80 -2.40 3.40
N ALA A 43 -18.45 -2.41 4.69
CA ALA A 43 -19.13 -1.63 5.72
C ALA A 43 -19.09 -0.10 5.47
N PHE A 44 -18.11 0.38 4.69
CA PHE A 44 -17.93 1.78 4.32
C PHE A 44 -18.41 2.09 2.89
N ALA A 45 -19.14 1.18 2.23
CA ALA A 45 -19.63 1.39 0.86
C ALA A 45 -20.53 2.64 0.74
N ALA A 46 -21.24 3.04 1.80
CA ALA A 46 -22.02 4.30 1.81
C ALA A 46 -21.13 5.56 1.65
N LEU A 47 -19.84 5.48 1.98
CA LEU A 47 -18.87 6.57 1.81
C LEU A 47 -18.36 6.69 0.37
N SER A 48 -18.63 5.74 -0.54
CA SER A 48 -18.13 5.81 -1.92
C SER A 48 -18.76 6.92 -2.78
N GLY A 49 -19.68 7.71 -2.21
CA GLY A 49 -20.19 8.97 -2.78
C GLY A 49 -19.63 10.25 -2.12
N TYR A 50 -18.80 10.13 -1.08
CA TYR A 50 -18.25 11.27 -0.30
C TYR A 50 -16.84 11.71 -0.78
N GLY A 51 -16.44 11.34 -2.01
CA GLY A 51 -15.14 11.71 -2.58
C GLY A 51 -14.93 13.24 -2.58
N GLU A 52 -15.92 13.99 -3.05
CA GLU A 52 -15.89 15.46 -3.11
C GLU A 52 -15.69 16.09 -1.71
N LEU A 53 -16.44 15.64 -0.69
CA LEU A 53 -16.30 16.11 0.69
C LEU A 53 -14.94 15.74 1.33
N THR A 54 -14.34 14.63 0.89
CA THR A 54 -13.00 14.22 1.31
C THR A 54 -11.94 15.15 0.69
N GLU A 55 -12.09 15.49 -0.59
CA GLU A 55 -11.23 16.46 -1.27
C GLU A 55 -11.37 17.88 -0.73
N GLU A 56 -12.58 18.34 -0.41
CA GLU A 56 -12.80 19.65 0.22
C GLU A 56 -12.14 19.73 1.60
N THR A 57 -12.32 18.69 2.43
CA THR A 57 -11.65 18.60 3.74
C THR A 57 -10.13 18.57 3.59
N ALA A 58 -9.60 17.83 2.62
CA ALA A 58 -8.16 17.79 2.34
C ALA A 58 -7.61 19.17 1.97
N LYS A 59 -8.31 19.93 1.11
CA LYS A 59 -7.94 21.30 0.72
C LYS A 59 -7.94 22.26 1.91
N GLN A 60 -8.92 22.13 2.82
CA GLN A 60 -8.98 22.92 4.06
C GLN A 60 -7.80 22.60 4.98
N VAL A 61 -7.50 21.32 5.20
CA VAL A 61 -6.38 20.89 6.05
C VAL A 61 -5.03 21.34 5.48
N THR A 62 -4.81 21.25 4.17
CA THR A 62 -3.57 21.80 3.57
C THR A 62 -3.49 23.32 3.74
N ALA A 63 -4.59 24.05 3.58
CA ALA A 63 -4.62 25.50 3.73
C ALA A 63 -4.46 25.99 5.18
N GLU A 64 -4.79 25.16 6.18
CA GLU A 64 -4.49 25.45 7.60
C GLU A 64 -3.03 25.18 7.99
N ASN A 65 -2.35 24.23 7.33
CA ASN A 65 -0.94 23.92 7.61
C ASN A 65 0.06 24.87 6.89
N ASP A 66 -0.40 25.68 5.94
CA ASP A 66 0.39 26.72 5.25
C ASP A 66 0.31 28.11 5.97
N LYS A 67 0.04 28.13 7.29
CA LYS A 67 -0.09 29.34 8.13
C LYS A 67 0.90 29.37 9.30
#